data_AF-A0A7G3ZLU6-F1
#
_entry.id   AF-A0A7G3ZLU6-F1
#
_cell.length_a   1.000
_cell.length_b   1.000
_cell.length_c   1.000
_cell.angle_alpha   90.00
_cell.angle_beta   90.00
_cell.angle_gamma   90.00
#
_symmetry.space_group_name_H-M   'P 1'
#
loop_
_entity.id
_entity.type
_entity.pdbx_description
1 polymer ?
#
loop_
_entity_poly.entity_id
_entity_poly.type
_entity_poly.pdbx_seq_one_letter_code
_entity_poly.pdbx_strand_id
1 'polypeptide(L)'
;MKNHQVSMTEDRMSQKDMPNVTDIDWSREALHSLLHIVTDLDRLPKEYNAFLQPLFNKIKKDEGLSAAALEKCKLAFASWDGQEHNGLDELAIKRCMDLWLTIKGEDYPLKKALSNPANLVVQEVEVCDFVDKHDLRRIEFDSATGEPIENSLGNLIIEEVEAADYVNSSETSD
;
A
#
# COMPACT_ATOMS: atom_id res chain seq x y z
N MET A 1 16.95 3.07 -54.55
CA MET A 1 15.75 3.43 -53.74
C MET A 1 14.84 2.23 -53.63
N LYS A 2 14.66 1.70 -52.41
CA LYS A 2 13.44 1.07 -51.86
C LYS A 2 13.83 0.40 -50.53
N ASN A 3 13.72 1.15 -49.43
CA ASN A 3 13.72 0.58 -48.09
C ASN A 3 12.30 0.09 -47.81
N HIS A 4 12.14 -1.22 -47.58
CA HIS A 4 10.93 -1.80 -47.02
C HIS A 4 10.98 -1.62 -45.50
N GLN A 5 10.17 -0.70 -44.99
CA GLN A 5 9.86 -0.62 -43.56
C GLN A 5 8.81 -1.70 -43.27
N VAL A 6 9.20 -2.71 -42.50
CA VAL A 6 8.25 -3.64 -41.86
C VAL A 6 7.73 -2.94 -40.61
N SER A 7 6.47 -2.54 -40.65
CA SER A 7 5.73 -2.04 -39.49
C SER A 7 5.36 -3.24 -38.61
N MET A 8 6.04 -3.41 -37.48
CA MET A 8 5.60 -4.32 -36.42
C MET A 8 4.61 -3.53 -35.56
N THR A 9 3.32 -3.72 -35.85
CA THR A 9 2.25 -3.30 -34.94
C THR A 9 2.33 -4.18 -33.70
N GLU A 10 2.78 -3.61 -32.59
CA GLU A 10 2.57 -4.19 -31.25
C GLU A 10 1.07 -4.19 -30.98
N ASP A 11 0.44 -5.37 -31.10
CA ASP A 11 -0.89 -5.63 -30.58
C ASP A 11 -0.86 -5.47 -29.05
N ARG A 12 -1.12 -4.25 -28.59
CA ARG A 12 -1.46 -3.99 -27.20
C ARG A 12 -2.84 -4.58 -26.93
N MET A 13 -2.89 -5.81 -26.42
CA MET A 13 -4.09 -6.36 -25.80
C MET A 13 -4.61 -5.36 -24.76
N SER A 14 -5.85 -4.93 -24.94
CA SER A 14 -6.51 -3.97 -24.07
C SER A 14 -6.87 -4.65 -22.74
N GLN A 15 -6.74 -3.95 -21.60
CA GLN A 15 -7.13 -4.47 -20.27
C GLN A 15 -8.61 -4.93 -20.20
N LYS A 16 -9.45 -4.53 -21.16
CA LYS A 16 -10.85 -4.96 -21.27
C LYS A 16 -11.05 -6.38 -21.80
N ASP A 17 -10.03 -6.97 -22.42
CA ASP A 17 -10.11 -8.30 -23.05
C ASP A 17 -9.54 -9.41 -22.16
N MET A 18 -9.09 -9.09 -20.94
CA MET A 18 -8.62 -10.09 -19.98
C MET A 18 -9.81 -10.74 -19.26
N PRO A 19 -9.88 -12.08 -19.21
CA PRO A 19 -10.93 -12.78 -18.47
C PRO A 19 -10.90 -12.35 -17.00
N ASN A 20 -12.07 -12.24 -16.38
CA ASN A 20 -12.20 -11.97 -14.95
C ASN A 20 -11.53 -13.12 -14.18
N VAL A 21 -10.29 -12.92 -13.74
CA VAL A 21 -9.42 -13.97 -13.15
C VAL A 21 -10.00 -14.56 -11.86
N THR A 22 -10.98 -13.88 -11.24
CA THR A 22 -11.67 -14.35 -10.03
C THR A 22 -12.58 -15.55 -10.28
N ASP A 23 -13.09 -15.71 -11.50
CA ASP A 23 -14.10 -16.74 -11.83
C ASP A 23 -13.48 -17.98 -12.49
N ILE A 24 -12.18 -17.95 -12.77
CA ILE A 24 -11.45 -19.10 -13.32
C ILE A 24 -11.23 -20.10 -12.19
N ASP A 25 -11.79 -21.30 -12.29
CA ASP A 25 -11.45 -22.38 -11.38
C ASP A 25 -10.02 -22.85 -11.66
N TRP A 26 -9.11 -22.59 -10.72
CA TRP A 26 -7.70 -22.91 -10.88
C TRP A 26 -7.48 -24.28 -10.29
N SER A 27 -6.97 -25.21 -11.09
CA SER A 27 -6.66 -26.55 -10.58
C SER A 27 -5.62 -26.49 -9.48
N ARG A 28 -5.66 -27.46 -8.57
CA ARG A 28 -4.70 -27.59 -7.47
C ARG A 28 -3.27 -27.70 -7.99
N GLU A 29 -3.07 -28.38 -9.12
CA GLU A 29 -1.79 -28.53 -9.80
C GLU A 29 -1.26 -27.19 -10.35
N ALA A 30 -2.15 -26.34 -10.86
CA ALA A 30 -1.80 -25.02 -11.34
C ALA A 30 -1.39 -24.09 -10.17
N LEU A 31 -2.12 -24.14 -9.05
CA LEU A 31 -1.75 -23.40 -7.84
C LEU A 31 -0.42 -23.90 -7.25
N HIS A 32 -0.18 -25.20 -7.27
CA HIS A 32 1.11 -25.76 -6.86
C HIS A 32 2.24 -25.31 -7.79
N SER A 33 1.99 -25.27 -9.11
CA SER A 33 2.96 -24.77 -10.10
C SER A 33 3.26 -23.30 -9.91
N LEU A 34 2.26 -22.48 -9.55
CA LEU A 34 2.45 -21.07 -9.20
C LEU A 34 3.43 -20.91 -8.04
N LEU A 35 3.33 -21.74 -6.98
CA LEU A 35 4.25 -21.69 -5.84
C LEU A 35 5.71 -21.95 -6.23
N HIS A 36 5.97 -22.70 -7.30
CA HIS A 36 7.32 -22.93 -7.80
C HIS A 36 7.92 -21.74 -8.53
N ILE A 37 7.08 -20.84 -9.07
CA ILE A 37 7.52 -19.68 -9.87
C ILE A 37 7.25 -18.34 -9.17
N VAL A 38 6.69 -18.34 -7.95
CA VAL A 38 6.24 -17.10 -7.28
C VAL A 38 7.37 -16.09 -7.05
N THR A 39 8.60 -16.59 -6.87
CA THR A 39 9.81 -15.78 -6.71
C THR A 39 10.59 -15.53 -8.01
N ASP A 40 10.16 -16.14 -9.13
CA ASP A 40 10.83 -16.04 -10.43
C ASP A 40 10.19 -14.89 -11.23
N LEU A 41 10.89 -13.76 -11.33
CA LEU A 41 10.37 -12.57 -12.01
C LEU A 41 10.37 -12.69 -13.54
N ASP A 42 11.18 -13.59 -14.12
CA ASP A 42 11.20 -13.82 -15.56
C ASP A 42 9.98 -14.64 -15.98
N ARG A 43 9.58 -15.62 -15.15
CA ARG A 43 8.40 -16.46 -15.39
C ARG A 43 7.11 -15.82 -14.93
N LEU A 44 7.18 -14.97 -13.92
CA LEU A 44 6.03 -14.23 -13.40
C LEU A 44 6.40 -12.74 -13.40
N PRO A 45 6.19 -12.03 -14.53
CA PRO A 45 6.44 -10.60 -14.63
C PRO A 45 5.59 -9.76 -13.66
N LYS A 46 6.01 -8.52 -13.39
CA LYS A 46 5.34 -7.61 -12.44
C LYS A 46 3.89 -7.28 -12.81
N GLU A 47 3.57 -7.31 -14.09
CA GLU A 47 2.23 -7.05 -14.65
C GLU A 47 1.20 -8.05 -14.11
N TYR A 48 1.64 -9.24 -13.71
CA TYR A 48 0.78 -10.28 -13.16
C TYR A 48 0.46 -10.09 -11.68
N ASN A 49 1.13 -9.18 -10.97
CA ASN A 49 0.97 -9.00 -9.51
C ASN A 49 -0.47 -8.72 -9.10
N ALA A 50 -1.18 -7.89 -9.85
CA ALA A 50 -2.58 -7.54 -9.58
C ALA A 50 -3.51 -8.78 -9.58
N PHE A 51 -3.10 -9.86 -10.24
CA PHE A 51 -3.89 -11.09 -10.37
C PHE A 51 -3.47 -12.18 -9.37
N LEU A 52 -2.44 -11.95 -8.56
CA LEU A 52 -1.95 -12.95 -7.60
C LEU A 52 -2.84 -13.05 -6.36
N GLN A 53 -3.44 -11.95 -5.91
CA GLN A 53 -4.22 -11.95 -4.67
C GLN A 53 -5.41 -12.94 -4.68
N PRO A 54 -6.22 -13.05 -5.75
CA PRO A 54 -7.23 -14.11 -5.84
C PRO A 54 -6.66 -15.52 -5.76
N LEU A 55 -5.47 -15.77 -6.32
CA LEU A 55 -4.80 -17.07 -6.30
C LEU A 55 -4.27 -17.41 -4.91
N PHE A 56 -3.72 -16.42 -4.20
CA PHE A 56 -3.28 -16.58 -2.81
C PHE A 56 -4.47 -16.90 -1.89
N ASN A 57 -5.63 -16.28 -2.12
CA ASN A 57 -6.86 -16.61 -1.41
C ASN A 57 -7.34 -18.06 -1.70
N LYS A 58 -7.09 -18.60 -2.90
CA LYS A 58 -7.36 -20.01 -3.20
C LYS A 58 -6.37 -20.94 -2.49
N ILE A 59 -5.07 -20.61 -2.52
CA ILE A 59 -4.02 -21.34 -1.79
C ILE A 59 -4.33 -21.42 -0.29
N LYS A 60 -4.74 -20.31 0.32
CA LYS A 60 -5.12 -20.23 1.74
C LYS A 60 -6.19 -21.26 2.15
N LYS A 61 -7.10 -21.60 1.25
CA LYS A 61 -8.22 -22.53 1.53
C LYS A 61 -7.80 -24.00 1.51
N ASP A 62 -6.63 -24.33 0.94
CA ASP A 62 -6.07 -25.68 0.93
C ASP A 62 -4.91 -25.76 1.92
N GLU A 63 -5.03 -26.62 2.94
CA GLU A 63 -4.04 -26.76 4.01
C GLU A 63 -2.66 -27.21 3.48
N GLY A 64 -2.64 -28.11 2.48
CA GLY A 64 -1.41 -28.63 1.90
C GLY A 64 -0.68 -27.58 1.07
N LEU A 65 -1.41 -26.83 0.24
CA LEU A 65 -0.85 -25.71 -0.52
C LEU A 65 -0.40 -24.58 0.41
N SER A 66 -1.17 -24.30 1.47
CA SER A 66 -0.80 -23.30 2.48
C SER A 66 0.51 -23.66 3.18
N ALA A 67 0.68 -24.91 3.59
CA ALA A 67 1.92 -25.37 4.20
C ALA A 67 3.12 -25.23 3.25
N ALA A 68 2.97 -25.66 1.99
CA ALA A 68 4.01 -25.55 0.97
C ALA A 68 4.37 -24.09 0.64
N ALA A 69 3.36 -23.22 0.56
CA ALA A 69 3.51 -21.79 0.35
C ALA A 69 4.32 -21.14 1.48
N LEU A 70 3.98 -21.43 2.74
CA LEU A 70 4.70 -20.91 3.90
C LEU A 70 6.15 -21.36 3.95
N GLU A 71 6.44 -22.61 3.58
CA GLU A 71 7.81 -23.11 3.48
C GLU A 71 8.61 -22.34 2.42
N LYS A 72 8.01 -22.12 1.25
CA LYS A 72 8.60 -21.30 0.17
C LYS A 72 8.88 -19.87 0.62
N CYS A 73 7.92 -19.21 1.28
CA CYS A 73 8.11 -17.87 1.83
C CYS A 73 9.26 -17.83 2.85
N LYS A 74 9.36 -18.80 3.77
CA LYS A 74 10.45 -18.88 4.75
C LYS A 74 11.82 -18.98 4.08
N LEU A 75 11.94 -19.78 3.02
CA LEU A 75 13.19 -19.89 2.27
C LEU A 75 13.57 -18.56 1.61
N ALA A 76 12.59 -17.87 1.01
CA ALA A 76 12.81 -16.55 0.41
C ALA A 76 13.22 -15.50 1.46
N PHE A 77 12.56 -15.48 2.61
CA PHE A 77 12.89 -14.57 3.71
C PHE A 77 14.26 -14.86 4.33
N ALA A 78 14.62 -16.13 4.50
CA ALA A 78 15.95 -16.52 4.98
C ALA A 78 17.06 -16.11 3.99
N SER A 79 16.83 -16.27 2.69
CA SER A 79 17.74 -15.77 1.65
C SER A 79 17.89 -14.24 1.72
N TRP A 80 16.78 -13.51 1.87
CA TRP A 80 16.77 -12.05 2.02
C TRP A 80 17.50 -11.56 3.27
N ASP A 81 17.28 -12.22 4.40
CA ASP A 81 17.82 -11.84 5.72
C ASP A 81 19.29 -12.21 5.93
N GLY A 82 19.90 -12.98 5.02
CA GLY A 82 21.37 -13.02 4.89
C GLY A 82 22.05 -14.37 5.01
N GLN A 83 21.69 -15.38 4.21
CA GLN A 83 22.51 -16.60 4.13
C GLN A 83 22.88 -17.11 2.73
N GLU A 84 22.44 -16.52 1.62
CA GLU A 84 22.89 -16.93 0.28
C GLU A 84 23.09 -15.75 -0.68
N HIS A 85 24.19 -15.78 -1.43
CA HIS A 85 24.65 -14.75 -2.37
C HIS A 85 23.82 -14.62 -3.66
N ASN A 86 22.58 -15.09 -3.66
CA ASN A 86 21.67 -14.98 -4.81
C ASN A 86 20.56 -13.98 -4.50
N GLY A 87 20.94 -12.75 -4.15
CA GLY A 87 20.05 -11.70 -3.68
C GLY A 87 18.75 -11.67 -4.46
N LEU A 88 17.68 -12.20 -3.84
CA LEU A 88 16.35 -12.17 -4.43
C LEU A 88 15.95 -10.72 -4.65
N ASP A 89 15.32 -10.46 -5.79
CA ASP A 89 14.76 -9.16 -6.08
C ASP A 89 13.71 -8.79 -5.02
N GLU A 90 13.67 -7.51 -4.64
CA GLU A 90 12.76 -7.00 -3.62
C GLU A 90 11.29 -7.30 -3.96
N LEU A 91 10.93 -7.31 -5.25
CA LEU A 91 9.58 -7.65 -5.72
C LEU A 91 9.22 -9.11 -5.44
N ALA A 92 10.18 -10.04 -5.56
CA ALA A 92 9.97 -11.44 -5.21
C ALA A 92 9.71 -11.60 -3.70
N ILE A 93 10.41 -10.82 -2.87
CA ILE A 93 10.18 -10.80 -1.42
C ILE A 93 8.82 -10.18 -1.09
N LYS A 94 8.42 -9.10 -1.76
CA LYS A 94 7.09 -8.49 -1.61
C LYS A 94 5.96 -9.49 -1.91
N ARG A 95 6.06 -10.26 -3.00
CA ARG A 95 5.10 -11.33 -3.30
C ARG A 95 5.04 -12.39 -2.20
N CYS A 96 6.19 -12.75 -1.63
CA CYS A 96 6.23 -13.70 -0.51
C CYS A 96 5.59 -13.10 0.74
N MET A 97 5.75 -11.80 1.00
CA MET A 97 5.06 -11.10 2.10
C MET A 97 3.55 -11.07 1.88
N ASP A 98 3.08 -10.74 0.68
CA ASP A 98 1.64 -10.72 0.35
C ASP A 98 1.00 -12.10 0.55
N LEU A 99 1.69 -13.16 0.09
CA LEU A 99 1.27 -14.54 0.28
C LEU A 99 1.28 -14.96 1.75
N TRP A 100 2.34 -14.60 2.49
CA TRP A 100 2.45 -14.86 3.92
C TRP A 100 1.31 -14.19 4.69
N LEU A 101 1.11 -12.88 4.48
CA LEU A 101 0.05 -12.10 5.10
C LEU A 101 -1.33 -12.68 4.76
N THR A 102 -1.54 -13.11 3.51
CA THR A 102 -2.81 -13.74 3.11
C THR A 102 -3.09 -15.01 3.92
N ILE A 103 -2.08 -15.88 4.10
CA ILE A 103 -2.24 -17.16 4.80
C ILE A 103 -2.29 -16.98 6.32
N LYS A 104 -1.35 -16.22 6.89
CA LYS A 104 -1.18 -16.06 8.35
C LYS A 104 -2.02 -14.96 8.96
N GLY A 105 -2.40 -13.95 8.18
CA GLY A 105 -3.10 -12.77 8.66
C GLY A 105 -2.20 -11.77 9.42
N GLU A 106 -0.90 -11.99 9.43
CA GLU A 106 0.11 -11.14 10.09
C GLU A 106 1.36 -11.02 9.23
N ASP A 107 2.09 -9.92 9.39
CA ASP A 107 3.34 -9.66 8.68
C ASP A 107 4.48 -10.54 9.19
N TYR A 108 5.37 -10.94 8.29
CA TYR A 108 6.61 -11.60 8.68
C TYR A 108 7.66 -10.57 9.12
N PRO A 109 8.29 -10.72 10.30
CA PRO A 109 9.29 -9.78 10.79
C PRO A 109 10.64 -10.00 10.09
N LEU A 110 10.80 -9.42 8.90
CA LEU A 110 12.08 -9.40 8.18
C LEU A 110 13.15 -8.69 9.01
N LYS A 111 14.36 -9.26 9.05
CA LYS A 111 15.52 -8.64 9.71
C LYS A 111 16.10 -7.51 8.88
N LYS A 112 16.08 -7.66 7.55
CA LYS A 112 16.51 -6.63 6.61
C LYS A 112 15.28 -5.90 6.04
N ALA A 113 15.26 -4.57 6.23
CA ALA A 113 14.17 -3.74 5.71
C ALA A 113 14.13 -3.75 4.16
N LEU A 114 12.92 -3.68 3.61
CA LEU A 114 12.69 -3.41 2.18
C LEU A 114 12.95 -1.92 1.90
N SER A 115 13.45 -1.60 0.70
CA SER A 115 13.76 -0.21 0.31
C SER A 115 12.50 0.66 0.26
N ASN A 116 11.33 0.05 0.02
CA ASN A 116 10.05 0.73 0.04
C ASN A 116 8.98 -0.21 0.65
N PRO A 117 8.54 0.01 1.91
CA PRO A 117 7.51 -0.84 2.51
C PRO A 117 6.23 -0.71 1.68
N ALA A 118 5.64 -1.85 1.32
CA ALA A 118 4.62 -1.96 0.26
C ALA A 118 3.29 -1.22 0.52
N ASN A 119 3.16 -0.48 1.61
CA ASN A 119 1.90 0.12 2.07
C ASN A 119 1.94 1.65 2.20
N LEU A 120 3.01 2.31 1.75
CA LEU A 120 3.05 3.77 1.68
C LEU A 120 2.67 4.25 0.28
N VAL A 121 1.42 4.66 0.10
CA VAL A 121 1.07 5.61 -0.97
C VAL A 121 1.58 6.97 -0.53
N VAL A 122 2.84 7.29 -0.82
CA VAL A 122 3.36 8.65 -0.66
C VAL A 122 2.90 9.44 -1.88
N GLN A 123 1.69 10.00 -1.79
CA GLN A 123 1.25 11.02 -2.73
C GLN A 123 1.64 12.37 -2.12
N GLU A 124 2.77 12.92 -2.56
CA GLU A 124 3.10 14.32 -2.29
C GLU A 124 2.10 15.17 -3.09
N VAL A 125 1.05 15.62 -2.42
CA VAL A 125 0.13 16.60 -2.97
C VAL A 125 0.48 17.93 -2.32
N GLU A 126 0.72 18.94 -3.14
CA GLU A 126 0.85 20.32 -2.66
C GLU A 126 -0.48 20.69 -1.98
N VAL A 127 -0.43 21.06 -0.69
CA VAL A 127 -1.62 21.23 0.16
C VAL A 127 -2.64 22.17 -0.49
N CYS A 128 -2.17 23.19 -1.20
CA CYS A 128 -2.98 24.17 -1.92
C CYS A 128 -3.87 23.50 -3.00
N ASP A 129 -3.30 22.61 -3.82
CA ASP A 129 -4.01 21.93 -4.91
C ASP A 129 -5.07 20.93 -4.41
N PHE A 130 -4.87 20.37 -3.20
CA PHE A 130 -5.78 19.41 -2.60
C PHE A 130 -6.99 20.08 -1.93
N VAL A 131 -6.74 21.18 -1.20
CA VAL A 131 -7.78 21.96 -0.50
C VAL A 131 -8.67 22.70 -1.49
N ASP A 132 -8.12 23.17 -2.61
CA ASP A 132 -8.94 23.86 -3.63
C ASP A 132 -9.83 22.90 -4.43
N LYS A 133 -9.45 21.63 -4.56
CA LYS A 133 -10.22 20.61 -5.29
C LYS A 133 -11.25 19.86 -4.43
N HIS A 134 -11.07 19.86 -3.11
CA HIS A 134 -11.95 19.19 -2.17
C HIS A 134 -12.39 20.19 -1.11
N ASP A 135 -13.70 20.46 -0.98
CA ASP A 135 -14.28 21.31 0.08
C ASP A 135 -14.08 20.64 1.45
N LEU A 136 -12.84 20.67 1.94
CA LEU A 136 -12.40 20.07 3.19
C LEU A 136 -12.76 21.02 4.32
N ARG A 137 -13.97 20.87 4.82
CA ARG A 137 -14.39 21.52 6.07
C ARG A 137 -13.92 20.67 7.23
N ARG A 138 -13.32 21.32 8.23
CA ARG A 138 -13.03 20.70 9.52
C ARG A 138 -14.37 20.35 10.18
N ILE A 139 -14.69 19.06 10.23
CA ILE A 139 -15.88 18.54 10.94
C ILE A 139 -15.47 18.29 12.38
N GLU A 140 -16.12 18.98 13.32
CA GLU A 140 -15.94 18.73 14.75
C GLU A 140 -17.07 17.83 15.25
N PHE A 141 -16.80 16.97 16.22
CA PHE A 141 -17.76 16.00 16.74
C PHE A 141 -18.05 16.26 18.21
N ASP A 142 -19.30 16.09 18.62
CA ASP A 142 -19.69 16.18 20.02
C ASP A 142 -19.10 14.99 20.79
N SER A 143 -18.33 15.27 21.83
CA SER A 143 -17.62 14.24 22.60
C SER A 143 -18.53 13.27 23.37
N ALA A 144 -19.79 13.62 23.60
CA ALA A 144 -20.76 12.80 24.33
C ALA A 144 -21.66 11.98 23.40
N THR A 145 -22.00 12.51 22.23
CA THR A 145 -22.92 11.85 21.28
C THR A 145 -22.22 11.24 20.07
N GLY A 146 -21.02 11.72 19.73
CA GLY A 146 -20.27 11.33 18.53
C GLY A 146 -20.83 11.90 17.23
N GLU A 147 -21.85 12.76 17.30
CA GLU A 147 -22.49 13.38 16.14
C GLU A 147 -21.71 14.63 15.68
N PRO A 148 -21.70 14.95 14.37
CA PRO A 148 -21.05 16.15 13.85
C PRO A 148 -21.73 17.42 14.37
N ILE A 149 -20.93 18.38 14.83
CA ILE A 149 -21.37 19.68 15.33
C ILE A 149 -21.59 20.61 14.13
N GLU A 150 -22.84 21.00 13.87
CA GLU A 150 -23.14 22.08 12.93
C GLU A 150 -22.73 23.43 13.54
N ASN A 151 -21.95 24.21 12.80
CA ASN A 151 -21.48 25.54 13.19
C ASN A 151 -20.64 25.54 14.48
N SER A 152 -19.53 24.80 14.49
CA SER A 152 -18.63 24.66 15.64
C SER A 152 -18.07 25.98 16.20
N LEU A 153 -18.09 27.06 15.42
CA LEU A 153 -17.67 28.41 15.83
C LEU A 153 -18.84 29.36 16.08
N GLY A 154 -20.09 28.88 16.04
CA GLY A 154 -21.29 29.71 16.16
C GLY A 154 -21.44 30.42 17.51
N ASN A 155 -20.70 29.98 18.52
CA ASN A 155 -20.62 30.55 19.86
C ASN A 155 -19.28 31.25 20.15
N LEU A 156 -18.37 31.39 19.17
CA LEU A 156 -17.13 32.11 19.37
C LEU A 156 -17.40 33.61 19.43
N ILE A 157 -17.40 34.15 20.65
CA ILE A 157 -17.39 35.60 20.89
C ILE A 157 -15.93 36.00 21.04
N ILE A 158 -15.40 36.72 20.05
CA ILE A 158 -14.06 37.32 20.13
C ILE A 158 -14.22 38.68 20.81
N GLU A 159 -13.71 38.79 22.04
CA GLU A 159 -13.64 40.05 22.76
C GLU A 159 -12.23 40.63 22.58
N GLU A 160 -12.13 41.78 21.92
CA GLU A 160 -10.86 42.51 21.80
C GLU A 160 -10.55 43.18 23.14
N VAL A 161 -9.49 42.71 23.81
CA VAL A 161 -8.99 43.33 25.04
C VAL A 161 -7.80 44.21 24.69
N GLU A 162 -8.00 45.53 24.77
CA GLU A 162 -6.92 46.51 24.62
C GLU A 162 -6.07 46.50 25.89
N ALA A 163 -4.82 46.03 25.79
CA ALA A 163 -3.89 46.04 26.91
C ALA A 163 -3.35 47.46 27.10
N ALA A 164 -3.82 48.15 28.14
CA ALA A 164 -3.18 49.38 28.62
C ALA A 164 -2.02 49.02 29.56
N ASP A 165 -0.79 49.34 29.16
CA ASP A 165 0.39 49.21 29.99
C ASP A 165 0.25 50.06 31.27
N TYR A 166 0.28 49.40 32.43
CA TYR A 166 0.37 50.08 33.73
C TYR A 166 1.81 50.55 33.95
N VAL A 167 2.08 51.83 33.67
CA VAL A 167 3.31 52.47 34.16
C VAL A 167 3.09 52.83 35.64
N ASN A 168 3.72 52.07 36.54
CA ASN A 168 3.78 52.38 37.97
C ASN A 168 4.46 53.74 38.17
N SER A 169 3.70 54.76 38.56
CA SER A 169 4.24 55.99 39.12
C SER A 169 4.64 55.76 40.58
N SER A 170 5.76 55.06 40.77
CA SER A 170 6.50 55.10 42.03
C SER A 170 7.72 56.02 41.86
N GLU A 171 7.48 57.33 41.81
CA GLU A 171 8.50 58.30 42.20
C GLU A 171 8.06 58.94 43.52
N THR A 172 8.65 58.37 44.56
CA THR A 172 9.03 58.91 45.87
C THR A 172 8.64 60.36 46.19
N SER A 173 7.96 60.47 47.33
CA SER A 173 7.90 61.65 48.19
C SER A 173 9.29 62.21 48.51
N ASP A 174 9.40 63.54 48.48
CA ASP A 174 10.13 64.35 49.46
C ASP A 174 9.29 65.60 49.76
#